data_AF-A0A838T2X5-F1
#
_entry.id   AF-A0A838T2X5-F1
#
_cell.length_a   1.000
_cell.length_b   1.000
_cell.length_c   1.000
_cell.angle_alpha   90.00
_cell.angle_beta   90.00
_cell.angle_gamma   90.00
#
_symmetry.space_group_name_H-M   'P 1'
#
loop_
_entity.id
_entity.type
_entity.pdbx_description
1 polymer ?
#
loop_
_entity_poly.entity_id
_entity_poly.type
_entity_poly.pdbx_seq_one_letter_code
_entity_poly.pdbx_strand_id
1 'polypeptide(L)' 'MIANEILAIKYGSLSEPFFLQLFNLYGQPLKRMKLNSQQDVYIKDLEEGVYFLKISGGAVQPVIERLIIIH' A
#
# COMPACT_ATOMS: atom_id res chain seq x y z
N MET A 1 -13.40 15.95 -3.22
CA MET A 1 -13.33 15.25 -4.52
C MET A 1 -12.65 13.91 -4.28
N ILE A 2 -13.06 12.85 -4.95
CA ILE A 2 -12.49 11.49 -4.77
C ILE A 2 -11.37 11.30 -5.79
N ALA A 3 -10.14 11.07 -5.33
CA ALA A 3 -9.02 10.70 -6.19
C ALA A 3 -9.00 9.18 -6.42
N ASN A 4 -8.78 8.76 -7.67
CA ASN A 4 -8.57 7.35 -8.04
C ASN A 4 -7.07 7.14 -8.36
N GLU A 5 -6.25 7.00 -7.32
CA GLU A 5 -4.82 6.77 -7.49
C GLU A 5 -4.51 5.27 -7.60
N ILE A 6 -3.66 4.90 -8.55
CA ILE A 6 -3.21 3.52 -8.76
C ILE A 6 -1.83 3.38 -8.13
N LEU A 7 -1.74 2.57 -7.07
CA LEU A 7 -0.47 2.17 -6.49
C LEU A 7 -0.09 0.79 -7.01
N ALA A 8 0.66 0.77 -8.12
CA ALA A 8 1.16 -0.47 -8.71
C ALA A 8 2.38 -0.97 -7.94
N ILE A 9 2.17 -2.03 -7.16
CA ILE A 9 3.20 -2.59 -6.29
C ILE A 9 3.83 -3.80 -6.99
N LYS A 10 5.06 -3.67 -7.44
CA LYS A 10 5.81 -4.75 -8.09
C LYS A 10 6.81 -5.38 -7.11
N TYR A 11 6.49 -6.57 -6.59
CA TYR A 11 7.45 -7.40 -5.87
C TYR A 11 7.78 -8.66 -6.65
N GLY A 12 9.05 -9.08 -6.57
CA GLY A 12 9.52 -10.34 -7.14
C GLY A 12 8.90 -11.54 -6.42
N SER A 13 8.73 -12.64 -7.15
CA SER A 13 8.11 -13.90 -6.72
C SER A 13 8.29 -14.19 -5.23
N LEU A 14 7.17 -14.15 -4.49
CA LEU A 14 7.15 -14.46 -3.07
C LEU A 14 6.56 -15.85 -2.90
N SER A 15 7.37 -16.77 -2.40
CA SER A 15 6.94 -18.10 -1.94
C SER A 15 6.03 -18.04 -0.71
N GLU A 16 5.85 -16.85 -0.13
CA GLU A 16 5.15 -16.62 1.12
C GLU A 16 4.20 -15.41 1.02
N PRO A 17 3.08 -15.43 1.76
CA PRO A 17 2.14 -14.32 1.76
C PRO A 17 2.73 -13.07 2.42
N PHE A 18 2.34 -11.91 1.91
CA PHE A 18 2.72 -10.61 2.46
C PHE A 18 1.48 -9.77 2.79
N PHE A 19 1.69 -8.77 3.63
CA PHE A 19 0.68 -7.83 4.10
C PHE A 19 1.02 -6.43 3.64
N LEU A 20 0.04 -5.80 3.01
CA LEU A 20 0.04 -4.39 2.68
C LEU A 20 -0.79 -3.65 3.71
N GLN A 21 -0.22 -2.61 4.30
CA GLN A 21 -0.90 -1.72 5.24
C GLN A 21 -0.78 -0.28 4.76
N LEU A 22 -1.91 0.41 4.66
CA LEU A 22 -1.97 1.84 4.34
C LEU A 22 -2.24 2.64 5.61
N PHE A 23 -1.48 3.70 5.81
CA PHE A 23 -1.62 4.64 6.90
C PHE A 23 -1.78 6.06 6.38
N ASN A 24 -2.53 6.91 7.08
CA ASN A 24 -2.50 8.35 6.83
C ASN A 24 -1.28 9.01 7.51
N LEU A 25 -1.12 10.33 7.33
CA LEU A 25 -0.02 11.10 7.91
C LEU A 25 0.03 11.09 9.45
N TYR A 26 -1.07 10.75 10.11
CA TYR A 26 -1.18 10.63 11.56
C TYR A 26 -0.84 9.21 12.06
N GLY A 27 -0.44 8.30 11.15
CA GLY A 27 -0.15 6.91 11.47
C GLY A 27 -1.40 6.05 11.71
N GLN A 28 -2.60 6.55 11.40
CA GLN A 28 -3.82 5.77 11.56
C GLN A 28 -3.93 4.75 10.42
N PRO A 29 -4.17 3.46 10.72
CA PRO A 29 -4.34 2.44 9.69
C PRO A 29 -5.66 2.63 8.97
N LEU A 30 -5.61 2.78 7.65
CA LEU A 30 -6.79 2.93 6.80
C LEU A 30 -7.19 1.62 6.12
N LYS A 31 -6.21 0.82 5.72
CA LYS A 31 -6.45 -0.44 5.00
C LYS A 31 -5.38 -1.46 5.31
N ARG A 32 -5.77 -2.74 5.38
CA ARG A 32 -4.86 -3.88 5.47
C ARG A 32 -5.31 -4.96 4.51
N MET A 33 -4.38 -5.49 3.72
CA MET A 33 -4.65 -6.55 2.74
C MET A 33 -3.57 -7.63 2.84
N LYS A 34 -3.99 -8.90 2.82
CA LYS A 34 -3.10 -10.05 2.65
C LYS A 34 -3.03 -10.40 1.18
N LEU A 35 -1.84 -10.49 0.63
CA LEU A 35 -1.60 -10.82 -0.77
C LEU A 35 -0.78 -12.12 -0.83
N ASN A 36 -1.24 -13.09 -1.62
CA ASN A 36 -0.61 -14.41 -1.75
C ASN A 36 0.23 -14.55 -3.03
N SER A 37 0.18 -13.55 -3.90
CA SER A 37 0.89 -13.50 -5.18
C SER A 37 1.11 -12.05 -5.60
N GLN A 38 1.94 -11.83 -6.62
CA GLN A 38 2.09 -10.53 -7.26
C GLN A 38 0.76 -10.10 -7.90
N GLN A 39 0.29 -8.89 -7.58
CA GLN A 39 -0.93 -8.31 -8.15
C GLN A 39 -0.91 -6.79 -7.99
N ASP A 40 -1.59 -6.10 -8.91
CA ASP A 40 -1.83 -4.67 -8.80
C ASP A 40 -2.91 -4.39 -7.76
N VAL A 41 -2.71 -3.36 -6.93
CA VAL A 41 -3.62 -3.01 -5.84
C VAL A 41 -4.21 -1.63 -6.09
N TYR A 42 -5.54 -1.59 -6.21
CA TYR A 42 -6.28 -0.35 -6.41
C TYR A 42 -6.82 0.17 -5.07
N ILE A 43 -6.51 1.42 -4.75
CA ILE A 43 -7.03 2.11 -3.57
C ILE A 43 -7.79 3.34 -4.05
N LYS A 44 -9.10 3.34 -3.85
CA LYS A 44 -10.00 4.43 -4.23
C LYS A 44 -10.40 5.22 -2.99
N ASP A 45 -11.02 6.37 -3.20
CA ASP A 45 -11.65 7.16 -2.14
C ASP A 45 -10.65 7.68 -1.09
N LEU A 46 -9.41 7.92 -1.51
CA LEU A 46 -8.44 8.63 -0.69
C LEU A 46 -8.66 10.13 -0.83
N GLU A 47 -8.71 10.80 0.32
CA GLU A 47 -8.68 12.25 0.40
C GLU A 47 -7.31 12.78 -0.05
N GLU A 48 -7.23 14.07 -0.34
CA GLU A 48 -5.95 14.72 -0.58
C GLU A 48 -5.08 14.62 0.68
N GLY A 49 -3.81 14.25 0.51
CA GLY A 49 -2.92 14.13 1.65
C GLY A 49 -1.72 13.21 1.44
N VAL A 50 -1.01 13.01 2.56
CA VAL A 50 0.15 12.13 2.62
C VAL A 50 -0.25 10.80 3.24
N TYR A 51 0.12 9.73 2.56
CA TYR A 51 -0.12 8.36 2.98
C TYR A 51 1.19 7.57 3.00
N PHE A 52 1.21 6.56 3.85
CA PHE A 52 2.33 5.64 3.97
C PHE A 52 1.85 4.23 3.69
N LEU A 53 2.55 3.56 2.79
CA LEU A 53 2.35 2.15 2.50
C LEU A 53 3.44 1.36 3.20
N LYS A 54 3.07 0.41 4.04
CA LYS A 54 3.99 -0.57 4.63
C LYS A 54 3.71 -1.93 4.03
N ILE A 55 4.75 -2.55 3.47
CA ILE A 55 4.72 -3.98 3.13
C ILE A 55 5.49 -4.77 4.17
N SER A 56 4.93 -5.89 4.61
CA SER A 56 5.56 -6.77 5.61
C SER A 56 5.15 -8.22 5.40
N GLY A 57 6.00 -9.18 5.80
CA GLY A 57 5.75 -10.60 5.60
C GLY A 57 6.40 -11.15 4.33
N GLY A 58 6.57 -12.48 4.29
CA GLY A 58 7.48 -13.17 3.39
C GLY A 58 8.95 -12.91 3.72
N ALA A 59 9.86 -13.44 2.89
CA ALA A 59 11.30 -13.15 2.94
C ALA A 59 11.66 -11.70 2.52
N VAL A 60 10.69 -10.79 2.48
CA VAL A 60 10.86 -9.40 2.03
C VAL A 60 11.19 -8.51 3.21
N GLN A 61 12.24 -7.70 3.07
CA GLN A 61 12.49 -6.61 4.01
C GLN A 61 11.31 -5.63 3.96
N PRO A 62 10.78 -5.19 5.12
CA PRO A 62 9.65 -4.28 5.12
C PRO A 62 10.01 -2.97 4.41
N VAL A 63 9.28 -2.65 3.35
CA VAL A 63 9.42 -1.40 2.60
C VAL A 63 8.33 -0.45 3.04
N ILE A 64 8.71 0.80 3.33
CA ILE A 64 7.77 1.89 3.54
C ILE A 64 7.86 2.83 2.35
N GLU A 65 6.77 2.94 1.60
CA GLU A 65 6.65 3.90 0.49
C GLU A 65 5.76 5.07 0.91
N ARG A 66 6.17 6.29 0.53
CA ARG A 66 5.39 7.50 0.74
C ARG A 66 4.58 7.80 -0.51
N LEU A 67 3.26 7.86 -0.36
CA LEU A 67 2.34 8.29 -1.40
C LEU A 67 1.86 9.71 -1.08
N ILE A 68 1.98 10.62 -2.04
CA ILE A 68 1.47 12.00 -1.92
C ILE A 68 0.37 12.15 -2.97
N ILE A 69 -0.85 12.45 -2.51
CA ILE A 69 -1.99 12.73 -3.38
C ILE A 69 -2.19 14.24 -3.39
N ILE A 70 -1.94 14.86 -4.54
CA ILE A 70 -2.12 16.28 -4.82
C ILE A 70 -2.98 16.42 -6.09
N HIS A 71 -3.92 17.37 -6.09
CA HIS A 71 -4.67 17.78 -7.28
C HIS A 71 -4.08 19.06 -7.88
#